data_AF-A0A7J9VLG9-F1
#
_entry.id   AF-A0A7J9VLG9-F1
#
_cell.length_a   1.000
_cell.length_b   1.000
_cell.length_c   1.000
_cell.angle_alpha   90.00
_cell.angle_beta   90.00
_cell.angle_gamma   90.00
#
_symmetry.space_group_name_H-M   'P 1'
#
loop_
_entity.id
_entity.type
_entity.pdbx_description
1 polymer ?
#
loop_
_entity_poly.entity_id
_entity_poly.type
_entity_poly.pdbx_seq_one_letter_code
_entity_poly.pdbx_strand_id
1 'polypeptide(L)'
;MATLGEHRKPWLVVSNNARNRSGLGTVLGVRITTSPKPPLDSIVELPHGEPVAGRVLCDDITYFYVDELEELIGALTPSTMMLVDNGLRTALALR
;
A
#
# COMPACT_ATOMS: atom_id res chain seq x y z
N MET A 1 1.17 -8.92 -4.16
CA MET A 1 0.50 -8.73 -5.47
C MET A 1 -0.94 -9.18 -5.33
N ALA A 2 -1.86 -8.47 -5.97
CA ALA A 2 -3.26 -8.89 -6.09
C ALA A 2 -3.82 -8.36 -7.42
N THR A 3 -4.80 -9.06 -7.96
CA THR A 3 -5.51 -8.65 -9.18
C THR A 3 -6.77 -7.88 -8.80
N LEU A 4 -6.89 -6.66 -9.31
CA LEU A 4 -8.09 -5.84 -9.18
C LEU A 4 -8.49 -5.34 -10.56
N GLY A 5 -9.65 -5.77 -11.06
CA GLY A 5 -10.03 -5.61 -12.46
C GLY A 5 -9.23 -6.56 -13.37
N GLU A 6 -8.70 -6.06 -14.48
CA GLU A 6 -8.02 -6.89 -15.50
C GLU A 6 -6.51 -7.03 -15.28
N HIS A 7 -5.95 -6.36 -14.28
CA HIS A 7 -4.50 -6.26 -14.12
C HIS A 7 -4.04 -6.58 -12.72
N ARG A 8 -3.03 -7.45 -12.67
CA ARG A 8 -2.22 -7.73 -11.49
C ARG A 8 -1.41 -6.50 -11.11
N LYS A 9 -1.49 -6.06 -9.85
CA LYS A 9 -0.76 -4.89 -9.35
C LYS A 9 -0.10 -5.14 -7.99
N PRO A 10 1.00 -4.43 -7.68
CA PRO A 10 1.54 -4.40 -6.34
C PRO A 10 0.65 -3.56 -5.42
N TRP A 11 0.48 -4.06 -4.20
CA TRP A 11 -0.30 -3.43 -3.14
C TRP A 11 0.50 -3.50 -1.85
N LEU A 12 0.46 -2.43 -1.06
CA LEU A 12 1.08 -2.37 0.26
C LEU A 12 0.01 -2.56 1.32
N VAL A 13 0.21 -3.53 2.23
CA VAL A 13 -0.69 -3.74 3.37
C VAL A 13 -0.48 -2.64 4.41
N VAL A 14 -1.56 -1.96 4.81
CA VAL A 14 -1.53 -0.84 5.77
C VAL A 14 -2.41 -1.08 7.01
N SER A 15 -3.21 -2.15 7.03
CA SER A 15 -3.96 -2.53 8.22
C SER A 15 -3.03 -3.00 9.34
N ASN A 16 -3.39 -2.66 10.59
CA ASN A 16 -2.61 -3.05 11.76
C ASN A 16 -2.51 -4.59 11.93
N ASN A 17 -1.43 -5.04 12.56
CA ASN A 17 -1.11 -6.46 12.70
C ASN A 17 -2.14 -7.26 13.51
N ALA A 18 -2.76 -6.67 14.53
CA ALA A 18 -3.77 -7.35 15.33
C ALA A 18 -5.01 -7.66 14.47
N ARG A 19 -5.45 -6.70 13.66
CA ARG A 19 -6.53 -6.89 12.68
C ARG A 19 -6.18 -8.01 11.70
N ASN A 20 -4.97 -8.01 11.14
CA ASN A 20 -4.56 -9.01 10.15
C ASN A 20 -4.56 -10.44 10.72
N ARG A 21 -4.35 -10.61 12.04
CA ARG A 21 -4.32 -11.91 12.73
C ARG A 21 -5.65 -12.32 13.39
N SER A 22 -6.66 -11.45 13.38
CA SER A 22 -7.91 -11.63 14.13
C SER A 22 -8.87 -12.70 13.57
N GLY A 23 -8.53 -13.34 12.44
CA GLY A 23 -9.43 -14.28 11.76
C GLY A 23 -10.45 -13.62 10.82
N LEU A 24 -10.41 -12.29 10.65
CA LEU A 24 -11.27 -11.57 9.69
C LEU A 24 -11.03 -11.93 8.21
N GLY A 25 -9.94 -12.64 7.89
CA GLY A 25 -9.62 -13.07 6.53
C GLY A 25 -9.38 -11.93 5.54
N THR A 26 -9.20 -10.70 6.02
CA THR A 26 -9.08 -9.49 5.19
C THR A 26 -7.97 -8.56 5.67
N VAL A 27 -7.40 -7.80 4.74
CA VAL A 27 -6.41 -6.75 4.98
C VAL A 27 -6.80 -5.46 4.27
N LEU A 28 -6.26 -4.32 4.70
CA LEU A 28 -6.34 -3.05 3.96
C LEU A 28 -5.06 -2.87 3.16
N GLY A 29 -5.21 -2.54 1.87
CA GLY A 29 -4.11 -2.32 0.94
C GLY A 29 -4.20 -0.96 0.27
N VAL A 30 -3.05 -0.37 -0.03
CA VAL A 30 -2.92 0.81 -0.89
C VAL A 30 -2.17 0.50 -2.17
N ARG A 31 -2.57 1.14 -3.27
CA ARG A 31 -2.02 0.84 -4.60
C ARG A 31 -0.57 1.29 -4.71
N ILE A 32 0.27 0.45 -5.31
CA ILE A 32 1.57 0.86 -5.84
C ILE A 32 1.50 0.97 -7.36
N THR A 33 2.02 2.06 -7.92
CA THR A 33 2.06 2.28 -9.38
C THR A 33 3.41 2.80 -9.85
N THR A 34 3.81 2.42 -11.06
CA THR A 34 4.95 3.00 -11.76
C THR A 34 4.53 4.20 -12.62
N SER A 35 3.26 4.31 -12.98
CA SER A 35 2.75 5.39 -13.82
C SER A 35 3.04 6.76 -13.20
N PRO A 36 3.45 7.76 -14.00
CA PRO A 36 3.66 9.11 -13.50
C PRO A 36 2.35 9.67 -12.94
N LYS A 37 2.45 10.43 -11.85
CA LYS A 37 1.34 11.13 -11.20
C LYS A 37 1.73 12.57 -10.89
N PRO A 38 0.77 13.51 -10.87
CA PRO A 38 1.01 14.83 -10.29
C PRO A 38 1.48 14.70 -8.84
N PRO A 39 2.34 15.62 -8.35
CA PRO A 39 2.76 15.60 -6.97
C PRO A 39 1.55 15.91 -6.07
N LEU A 40 1.20 14.96 -5.20
CA LEU A 40 0.20 15.11 -4.16
C LEU A 40 0.82 14.63 -2.86
N ASP A 41 0.48 15.27 -1.74
CA ASP A 41 0.99 14.89 -0.42
C ASP A 41 0.51 13.49 0.04
N SER A 42 -0.51 12.93 -0.62
CA SER A 42 -0.96 11.54 -0.47
C SER A 42 -0.15 10.53 -1.27
N ILE A 43 0.79 10.98 -2.11
CA ILE A 43 1.62 10.12 -2.98
C ILE A 43 3.04 10.05 -2.42
N VAL A 44 3.48 8.84 -2.12
CA VAL A 44 4.84 8.58 -1.61
C VAL A 44 5.67 7.95 -2.71
N GLU A 45 6.68 8.68 -3.20
CA GLU A 45 7.70 8.12 -4.10
C GLU A 45 8.57 7.12 -3.33
N LEU A 46 8.71 5.90 -3.84
CA LEU A 46 9.48 4.86 -3.19
C LEU A 46 10.98 5.10 -3.43
N PRO A 47 11.80 5.19 -2.36
CA PRO A 47 13.24 5.30 -2.50
C PRO A 47 13.84 4.10 -3.22
N HIS A 48 15.00 4.33 -3.86
CA HIS A 48 15.78 3.23 -4.41
C HIS A 48 16.20 2.25 -3.31
N GLY A 49 16.11 0.95 -3.57
CA GLY A 49 16.45 -0.12 -2.62
C GLY A 49 15.25 -0.73 -1.90
N GLU A 50 14.05 -0.15 -2.05
CA GLU A 50 12.80 -0.83 -1.67
C GLU A 50 12.54 -2.04 -2.57
N PRO A 51 11.79 -3.07 -2.09
CA PRO A 51 11.52 -4.29 -2.86
C PRO A 51 10.67 -4.06 -4.13
N VAL A 52 10.12 -2.87 -4.31
CA VAL A 52 9.34 -2.48 -5.48
C VAL A 52 9.60 -1.02 -5.81
N ALA A 53 9.66 -0.70 -7.10
CA ALA A 53 9.84 0.66 -7.59
C ALA A 53 8.51 1.35 -7.91
N GLY A 54 8.49 2.67 -7.86
CA GLY A 54 7.32 3.49 -8.21
C GLY A 54 6.86 4.34 -7.03
N ARG A 55 5.55 4.44 -6.85
CA ARG A 55 4.94 5.27 -5.82
C ARG A 55 3.73 4.60 -5.18
N VAL A 56 3.53 4.88 -3.89
CA VAL A 56 2.35 4.47 -3.12
C VAL A 56 1.29 5.55 -3.23
N LEU A 57 0.08 5.19 -3.63
CA LEU A 57 -1.07 6.08 -3.68
C LEU A 57 -1.89 5.91 -2.40
N CYS A 58 -1.68 6.76 -1.40
CA CYS A 58 -2.33 6.61 -0.09
C CYS A 58 -3.83 6.96 -0.10
N ASP A 59 -4.32 7.55 -1.19
CA ASP A 59 -5.74 7.84 -1.45
C ASP A 59 -6.49 6.69 -2.16
N ASP A 60 -5.77 5.72 -2.73
CA ASP A 60 -6.34 4.53 -3.36
C ASP A 60 -6.27 3.34 -2.38
N ILE A 61 -7.14 3.39 -1.38
CA ILE A 61 -7.28 2.40 -0.32
C ILE A 61 -8.40 1.42 -0.69
N THR A 62 -8.13 0.12 -0.61
CA THR A 62 -9.14 -0.93 -0.70
C THR A 62 -8.91 -2.02 0.33
N TYR A 63 -9.85 -2.94 0.48
CA TYR A 63 -9.63 -4.19 1.20
C TYR A 63 -9.38 -5.35 0.23
N PHE A 64 -8.67 -6.36 0.71
CA PHE A 64 -8.48 -7.64 0.05
C PHE A 64 -8.83 -8.77 1.00
N TYR A 65 -9.39 -9.85 0.47
CA TYR A 65 -9.36 -11.14 1.14
C TYR A 65 -7.96 -11.73 1.06
N VAL A 66 -7.55 -12.47 2.10
CA VAL A 66 -6.18 -13.00 2.19
C VAL A 66 -5.86 -13.99 1.06
N ASP A 67 -6.87 -14.70 0.55
CA ASP A 67 -6.75 -15.62 -0.58
C ASP A 67 -6.66 -14.92 -1.95
N GLU A 68 -6.99 -13.63 -2.03
CA GLU A 68 -6.74 -12.79 -3.22
C GLU A 68 -5.28 -12.30 -3.29
N LEU A 69 -4.48 -12.50 -2.23
CA LEU A 69 -3.07 -12.13 -2.21
C LEU A 69 -2.23 -13.24 -2.83
N GLU A 70 -1.74 -12.97 -4.03
CA GLU A 70 -1.08 -13.99 -4.87
C GLU A 70 0.41 -14.18 -4.54
N GLU A 71 1.10 -13.12 -4.11
CA GLU A 71 2.56 -13.13 -3.95
C GLU A 71 3.03 -12.08 -2.93
N LEU A 72 3.94 -12.48 -2.04
CA LEU A 72 4.71 -11.57 -1.19
C LEU A 72 5.98 -11.14 -1.93
N ILE A 73 6.05 -9.85 -2.30
CA ILE A 73 7.20 -9.26 -3.01
C ILE A 73 8.32 -8.93 -2.01
N GLY A 74 7.94 -8.46 -0.82
CA GLY A 74 8.86 -8.00 0.22
C GLY A 74 8.15 -7.10 1.22
N ALA A 75 8.94 -6.44 2.07
CA ALA A 75 8.46 -5.45 3.03
C ALA A 75 9.20 -4.13 2.81
N LEU A 76 8.47 -3.01 2.91
CA LEU A 76 9.09 -1.70 2.86
C LEU A 76 9.91 -1.44 4.13
N THR A 77 10.96 -0.63 4.01
CA THR A 77 11.75 -0.22 5.18
C THR A 77 10.90 0.57 6.19
N PRO A 78 11.25 0.57 7.49
CA PRO A 78 10.54 1.36 8.48
C PRO A 78 10.48 2.86 8.15
N SER A 79 11.56 3.42 7.60
CA SER A 79 11.61 4.82 7.17
C SER A 79 10.60 5.12 6.06
N THR A 80 10.46 4.22 5.07
CA THR A 80 9.48 4.39 4.01
C THR A 80 8.05 4.19 4.53
N MET A 81 7.84 3.26 5.45
CA MET A 81 6.54 3.10 6.12
C MET A 81 6.11 4.34 6.92
N MET A 82 7.05 5.11 7.49
CA MET A 82 6.72 6.40 8.12
C MET A 82 6.24 7.46 7.10
N LEU A 83 6.82 7.48 5.90
CA LEU A 83 6.34 8.35 4.82
C LEU A 83 4.93 7.95 4.39
N VAL A 84 4.65 6.65 4.31
CA VAL A 84 3.31 6.11 4.02
C VAL A 84 2.31 6.46 5.13
N ASP A 85 2.67 6.37 6.41
CA ASP A 85 1.81 6.81 7.51
C ASP A 85 1.42 8.29 7.36
N ASN A 86 2.40 9.15 7.05
CA ASN A 86 2.13 10.56 6.79
C ASN A 86 1.24 10.78 5.57
N GLY A 87 1.48 10.05 4.47
CA GLY A 87 0.64 10.09 3.27
C GLY A 87 -0.82 9.67 3.53
N LEU A 88 -1.02 8.62 4.35
CA LEU A 88 -2.34 8.17 4.79
C LEU A 88 -3.05 9.19 5.68
N ARG A 89 -2.32 9.83 6.61
CA ARG A 89 -2.87 10.93 7.43
C ARG A 89 -3.37 12.06 6.55
N THR A 90 -2.57 12.48 5.56
CA THR A 90 -2.97 13.53 4.61
C THR A 90 -4.19 13.11 3.80
N ALA A 91 -4.19 11.89 3.24
CA ALA A 91 -5.30 11.38 2.44
C ALA A 91 -6.64 11.32 3.21
N LEU A 92 -6.57 11.01 4.51
CA LEU A 92 -7.74 10.84 5.38
C LEU A 92 -8.03 12.05 6.28
N ALA A 93 -7.35 13.18 6.05
CA ALA A 93 -7.47 14.41 6.85
C ALA A 93 -7.28 14.18 8.37
N LEU A 94 -6.36 13.29 8.74
CA LEU A 94 -6.00 12.99 10.13
C LEU A 94 -4.79 13.83 10.55
N ARG A 95 -4.75 14.22 11.83
CA ARG A 95 -3.64 14.94 12.45
C ARG A 95 -2.78 13.98 13.27
#